data_AF-A0A2G4SQC3-F1
#
_entry.id   AF-A0A2G4SQC3-F1
#
_cell.length_a   1.000
_cell.length_b   1.000
_cell.length_c   1.000
_cell.angle_alpha   90.00
_cell.angle_beta   90.00
_cell.angle_gamma   90.00
#
_symmetry.space_group_name_H-M   'P 1'
#
loop_
_entity.id
_entity.type
_entity.pdbx_description
1 polymer ?
#
loop_
_entity_poly.entity_id
_entity_poly.type
_entity_poly.pdbx_seq_one_letter_code
_entity_poly.pdbx_strand_id
1 'polypeptide(L)'
;MTSVCCDICDSKFDTNKKLQSHKRNAHIDKVFVGESKIVVEKVADGFCCPVCDRLYKSTVGFRNHLAVHGLCISLPADQKIIHPSNSSGGNSSDDLVESGKLNAHDIAVSASEQFDGASATCLTQSTLKSKKRKCLDYESTILATCDALTETEETKVDKLSIARLGRWTPITLSAPARQYHFLASPTTASAIMEDPDAGMWYMPLRVSHSHSFEAIDGDILVQAALMKSKMGKHLLRNSYVEFTKEDGVLLNKDWLLYPEMRYVCSQLLAGAILESNSQFLLVNTVEPYGRYALDDAHHERRFTPASSTFPTSETPYGYVHVVLLSSMENGQNKLHISSRTCDLLITSSLRIDQVSVNLGPETSHFTPCSGTRIFLDKKSRQQALNLMTGDHCCESQTMPFLYQLKQIRSKFHHLSTYTRCRASSDFGSRLEFQPCTIWTLSDQDSTQHSMSQEKLTSMVFQKIATQVVRNGVKALIKSDDLETIRSRATGTTVDNFIRRIQELGNELQIIGNLPLNNILTDMTGLITSGLRKNNDRKIEAIIKEAYQC
;
A
#
# COMPACT_ATOMS: atom_id res chain seq x y z
N MET A 1 13.82 -65.62 2.13
CA MET A 1 13.68 -64.40 2.96
C MET A 1 13.33 -63.25 2.03
N THR A 2 12.16 -62.62 2.21
CA THR A 2 11.73 -61.47 1.41
C THR A 2 12.44 -60.21 1.90
N SER A 3 13.45 -59.75 1.18
CA SER A 3 14.14 -58.47 1.48
C SER A 3 13.29 -57.29 1.00
N VAL A 4 13.22 -56.22 1.80
CA VAL A 4 12.53 -54.96 1.46
C VAL A 4 13.58 -53.89 1.12
N CYS A 5 13.43 -53.19 0.00
CA CYS A 5 14.37 -52.16 -0.46
C CYS A 5 13.94 -50.74 -0.04
N CYS A 6 14.90 -49.84 0.15
CA CYS A 6 14.63 -48.41 0.25
C CYS A 6 14.42 -47.82 -1.14
N ASP A 7 13.34 -47.08 -1.29
CA ASP A 7 12.95 -46.32 -2.49
C ASP A 7 13.83 -45.09 -2.80
N ILE A 8 14.71 -44.68 -1.88
CA ILE A 8 15.54 -43.48 -2.02
C ILE A 8 17.01 -43.82 -2.36
N CYS A 9 17.53 -44.96 -1.87
CA CYS A 9 18.96 -45.31 -2.05
C CYS A 9 19.20 -46.81 -2.28
N ASP A 10 18.16 -47.57 -2.64
CA ASP A 10 18.20 -49.00 -3.01
C ASP A 10 18.79 -49.97 -1.97
N SER A 11 19.05 -49.51 -0.75
CA SER A 11 19.54 -50.34 0.36
C SER A 11 18.51 -51.43 0.73
N LYS A 12 18.98 -52.66 0.93
CA LYS A 12 18.13 -53.84 1.23
C LYS A 12 18.09 -54.14 2.73
N PHE A 13 16.90 -54.47 3.24
CA PHE A 13 16.65 -54.77 4.65
C PHE A 13 15.81 -56.03 4.83
N ASP A 14 16.11 -56.81 5.88
CA ASP A 14 15.41 -58.07 6.16
C ASP A 14 14.02 -57.86 6.78
N THR A 15 13.73 -56.65 7.26
CA THR A 15 12.43 -56.32 7.90
C THR A 15 12.01 -54.89 7.57
N ASN A 16 10.70 -54.67 7.53
CA ASN A 16 10.12 -53.34 7.33
C ASN A 16 10.49 -52.38 8.49
N LYS A 17 10.68 -52.89 9.73
CA LYS A 17 11.16 -52.08 10.86
C LYS A 17 12.56 -51.50 10.63
N LYS A 18 13.50 -52.31 10.11
CA LYS A 18 14.85 -51.84 9.76
C LYS A 18 14.81 -50.80 8.63
N LEU A 19 13.96 -51.01 7.62
CA LEU A 19 13.75 -50.04 6.54
C LEU A 19 13.22 -48.69 7.05
N GLN A 20 12.22 -48.69 7.93
CA GLN A 20 11.66 -47.46 8.51
C GLN A 20 12.69 -46.71 9.38
N SER A 21 13.52 -47.45 10.13
CA SER A 21 14.62 -46.85 10.90
C SER A 21 15.66 -46.21 9.99
N HIS A 22 16.03 -46.88 8.89
CA HIS A 22 16.92 -46.34 7.87
C HIS A 22 16.35 -45.06 7.25
N LYS A 23 15.08 -45.06 6.79
CA LYS A 23 14.47 -43.86 6.19
C LYS A 23 14.50 -42.65 7.12
N ARG A 24 14.27 -42.84 8.41
CA ARG A 24 14.27 -41.75 9.40
C ARG A 24 15.65 -41.19 9.73
N ASN A 25 16.70 -41.99 9.61
CA ASN A 25 18.05 -41.59 10.01
C ASN A 25 18.93 -41.19 8.82
N ALA A 26 18.71 -41.80 7.65
CA ALA A 26 19.52 -41.57 6.45
C ALA A 26 18.96 -40.47 5.55
N HIS A 27 17.63 -40.29 5.49
CA HIS A 27 16.98 -39.43 4.48
C HIS A 27 16.20 -38.25 5.07
N ILE A 28 16.36 -37.99 6.37
CA ILE A 28 15.79 -36.78 7.01
C ILE A 28 16.94 -35.79 7.22
N ASP A 29 16.94 -34.75 6.40
CA ASP A 29 17.98 -33.71 6.44
C ASP A 29 17.55 -32.47 7.25
N LYS A 30 16.25 -32.32 7.50
CA LYS A 30 15.69 -31.17 8.22
C LYS A 30 14.55 -31.60 9.14
N VAL A 31 14.48 -30.98 10.31
CA VAL A 31 13.43 -31.18 11.31
C VAL A 31 13.01 -29.84 11.91
N PHE A 32 11.76 -29.75 12.37
CA PHE A 32 11.24 -28.54 13.00
C PHE A 32 11.11 -28.74 14.50
N VAL A 33 11.64 -27.80 15.29
CA VAL A 33 11.70 -27.87 16.76
C VAL A 33 10.82 -26.80 17.40
N GLY A 34 9.98 -27.22 18.35
CA GLY A 34 9.10 -26.35 19.14
C GLY A 34 7.93 -25.74 18.36
N GLU A 35 7.10 -24.96 19.05
CA GLU A 35 5.90 -24.31 18.48
C GLU A 35 6.27 -23.25 17.43
N SER A 36 7.44 -22.60 17.59
CA SER A 36 7.98 -21.61 16.66
C SER A 36 8.57 -22.22 15.38
N LYS A 37 8.57 -23.56 15.25
CA LYS A 37 9.07 -24.30 14.07
C LYS A 37 10.50 -23.93 13.67
N ILE A 38 11.42 -23.88 14.64
CA ILE A 38 12.85 -23.64 14.37
C ILE A 38 13.36 -24.76 13.47
N VAL A 39 13.95 -24.39 12.32
CA VAL A 39 14.51 -25.34 11.36
C VAL A 39 15.89 -25.77 11.83
N VAL A 40 16.04 -27.07 12.12
CA VAL A 40 17.34 -27.68 12.42
C VAL A 40 17.73 -28.58 11.27
N GLU A 41 18.83 -28.23 10.61
CA GLU A 41 19.42 -29.02 9.54
C GLU A 41 20.42 -30.03 10.09
N LYS A 42 20.52 -31.18 9.43
CA LYS A 42 21.46 -32.23 9.79
C LYS A 42 22.87 -31.84 9.32
N VAL A 43 23.83 -31.76 10.24
CA VAL A 43 25.23 -31.39 9.97
C VAL A 43 26.14 -32.59 10.23
N ALA A 44 27.02 -32.93 9.27
CA ALA A 44 28.15 -33.86 9.40
C ALA A 44 27.88 -35.19 10.16
N ASP A 45 26.64 -35.72 10.08
CA ASP A 45 26.11 -36.97 10.66
C ASP A 45 25.10 -36.84 11.83
N GLY A 46 24.60 -35.65 12.17
CA GLY A 46 23.57 -35.52 13.21
C GLY A 46 22.84 -34.18 13.28
N PHE A 47 21.92 -34.05 14.23
CA PHE A 47 21.20 -32.80 14.52
C PHE A 47 21.81 -32.13 15.75
N CYS A 48 22.10 -30.83 15.66
CA CYS A 48 22.52 -30.02 16.80
C CYS A 48 21.30 -29.45 17.53
N CYS A 49 21.30 -29.55 18.87
CA CYS A 49 20.25 -28.96 19.69
C CYS A 49 20.40 -27.43 19.72
N PRO A 50 19.38 -26.63 19.38
CA PRO A 50 19.46 -25.17 19.39
C PRO A 50 19.50 -24.55 20.80
N VAL A 51 19.35 -25.35 21.85
CA VAL A 51 19.33 -24.89 23.26
C VAL A 51 20.65 -25.15 23.97
N CYS A 52 21.36 -26.22 23.63
CA CYS A 52 22.58 -26.62 24.34
C CYS A 52 23.72 -27.13 23.44
N ASP A 53 23.57 -26.98 22.11
CA ASP A 53 24.56 -27.31 21.07
C ASP A 53 25.05 -28.77 21.06
N ARG A 54 24.36 -29.68 21.74
CA ARG A 54 24.68 -31.12 21.72
C ARG A 54 24.27 -31.75 20.38
N LEU A 55 25.14 -32.60 19.84
CA LEU A 55 24.96 -33.30 18.56
C LEU A 55 24.35 -34.70 18.76
N TYR A 56 23.33 -35.02 17.96
CA TYR A 56 22.63 -36.31 18.01
C TYR A 56 22.60 -36.99 16.65
N LYS A 57 23.20 -38.19 16.56
CA LYS A 57 23.33 -38.96 15.31
C LYS A 57 22.03 -39.57 14.78
N SER A 58 21.00 -39.68 15.61
CA SER A 58 19.71 -40.26 15.23
C SER A 58 18.57 -39.30 15.56
N THR A 59 17.56 -39.30 14.72
CA THR A 59 16.34 -38.50 14.90
C THR A 59 15.61 -38.86 16.20
N VAL A 60 15.72 -40.11 16.65
CA VAL A 60 15.15 -40.60 17.92
C VAL A 60 15.93 -40.06 19.12
N GLY A 61 17.26 -40.13 19.09
CA GLY A 61 18.10 -39.56 20.15
C GLY A 61 17.90 -38.06 20.28
N PHE A 62 17.79 -37.36 19.14
CA PHE A 62 17.50 -35.94 19.09
C PHE A 62 16.13 -35.60 19.69
N ARG A 63 15.07 -36.34 19.31
CA ARG A 63 13.72 -36.18 19.87
C ARG A 63 13.69 -36.34 21.38
N ASN A 64 14.29 -37.41 21.89
CA ASN A 64 14.27 -37.70 23.33
C ASN A 64 15.01 -36.62 24.13
N HIS A 65 16.08 -36.06 23.56
CA HIS A 65 16.78 -34.94 24.18
C HIS A 65 15.94 -33.66 24.21
N LEU A 66 15.26 -33.32 23.11
CA LEU A 66 14.39 -32.14 23.06
C LEU A 66 13.28 -32.17 24.10
N ALA A 67 12.76 -33.36 24.44
CA ALA A 67 11.78 -33.51 25.51
C ALA A 67 12.30 -33.04 26.89
N VAL A 68 13.62 -33.12 27.14
CA VAL A 68 14.26 -32.58 28.36
C VAL A 68 14.18 -31.05 28.40
N HIS A 69 14.14 -30.40 27.23
CA HIS A 69 13.96 -28.96 27.09
C HIS A 69 12.49 -28.54 26.94
N GLY A 70 11.53 -29.45 27.07
CA GLY A 70 10.11 -29.17 26.83
C GLY A 70 9.78 -28.89 25.36
N LEU A 71 10.64 -29.28 24.42
CA LEU A 71 10.47 -29.04 22.98
C LEU A 71 10.02 -30.32 22.27
N CYS A 72 9.14 -30.17 21.28
CA CYS A 72 8.71 -31.26 20.40
C CYS A 72 9.39 -31.16 19.03
N ILE A 73 9.47 -32.29 18.31
CA ILE A 73 9.99 -32.36 16.94
C ILE A 73 8.85 -32.72 15.98
N SER A 74 8.75 -32.02 14.86
CA SER A 74 7.88 -32.41 13.74
C SER A 74 8.70 -32.68 12.48
N LEU A 75 8.30 -33.71 11.74
CA LEU A 75 8.96 -34.11 10.49
C LEU A 75 8.22 -33.50 9.30
N PRO A 76 8.91 -33.19 8.19
CA PRO A 76 8.29 -32.58 7.01
C PRO A 76 7.10 -33.35 6.41
N ALA A 77 6.96 -34.65 6.69
CA ALA A 77 5.92 -35.52 6.13
C ALA A 77 4.59 -35.54 6.92
N ASP A 78 4.48 -34.86 8.07
CA ASP A 78 3.24 -34.86 8.88
C ASP A 78 2.20 -33.81 8.42
N GLN A 79 2.42 -33.08 7.32
CA GLN A 79 1.39 -32.25 6.68
C GLN A 79 0.55 -33.10 5.71
N LYS A 80 -0.52 -33.71 6.23
CA LYS A 80 -1.51 -34.43 5.39
C LYS A 80 -2.17 -33.48 4.39
N ILE A 81 -2.04 -33.85 3.12
CA ILE A 81 -2.86 -33.43 1.99
C ILE A 81 -4.33 -33.70 2.33
N ILE A 82 -5.16 -32.66 2.37
CA ILE A 82 -6.62 -32.77 2.39
C ILE A 82 -7.08 -33.00 0.95
N HIS A 83 -7.65 -34.16 0.66
CA HIS A 83 -8.60 -34.32 -0.45
C HIS A 83 -9.87 -35.03 0.05
N PRO A 84 -11.03 -34.69 -0.51
CA PRO A 84 -12.33 -34.94 0.11
C PRO A 84 -12.92 -36.30 -0.27
N SER A 85 -13.53 -36.98 0.70
CA SER A 85 -14.94 -37.43 0.69
C SER A 85 -15.18 -38.77 1.42
N ASN A 86 -16.23 -38.71 2.25
CA ASN A 86 -17.21 -39.73 2.63
C ASN A 86 -16.87 -41.00 3.45
N SER A 87 -17.68 -41.10 4.52
CA SER A 87 -18.36 -42.26 5.09
C SER A 87 -17.76 -42.97 6.33
N SER A 88 -18.57 -42.87 7.40
CA SER A 88 -18.96 -43.91 8.37
C SER A 88 -17.95 -44.49 9.37
N GLY A 89 -18.28 -44.31 10.66
CA GLY A 89 -18.45 -45.44 11.58
C GLY A 89 -17.47 -45.56 12.76
N GLY A 90 -17.99 -45.36 13.99
CA GLY A 90 -17.75 -46.25 15.13
C GLY A 90 -16.57 -45.98 16.09
N ASN A 91 -16.94 -45.67 17.36
CA ASN A 91 -16.43 -46.10 18.69
C ASN A 91 -14.91 -46.28 18.92
N SER A 92 -14.29 -46.01 20.09
CA SER A 92 -14.72 -46.06 21.50
C SER A 92 -13.70 -45.36 22.43
N SER A 93 -14.15 -45.11 23.67
CA SER A 93 -13.46 -45.15 24.99
C SER A 93 -12.25 -44.24 25.22
N ASP A 94 -12.36 -43.21 26.05
CA ASP A 94 -12.29 -43.17 27.53
C ASP A 94 -10.87 -42.83 28.00
N ASP A 95 -10.70 -41.66 28.61
CA ASP A 95 -10.31 -41.58 30.01
C ASP A 95 -10.49 -40.15 30.55
N LEU A 96 -11.33 -40.09 31.59
CA LEU A 96 -11.56 -38.99 32.52
C LEU A 96 -10.30 -38.71 33.33
N VAL A 97 -10.09 -37.46 33.75
CA VAL A 97 -10.13 -37.07 35.19
C VAL A 97 -10.41 -35.55 35.27
N GLU A 98 -11.60 -35.27 35.80
CA GLU A 98 -12.11 -34.12 36.58
C GLU A 98 -11.06 -33.42 37.48
N SER A 99 -11.22 -32.22 38.05
CA SER A 99 -12.28 -31.21 38.15
C SER A 99 -11.70 -30.05 38.97
N GLY A 100 -12.37 -28.88 38.93
CA GLY A 100 -12.05 -27.76 39.83
C GLY A 100 -12.92 -26.54 39.56
N LYS A 101 -14.20 -26.64 39.95
CA LYS A 101 -15.23 -25.58 39.91
C LYS A 101 -14.87 -24.37 40.79
N LEU A 102 -15.36 -23.17 40.45
CA LEU A 102 -16.49 -22.54 41.18
C LEU A 102 -16.90 -21.16 40.60
N ASN A 103 -18.19 -21.14 40.24
CA ASN A 103 -19.25 -20.13 40.12
C ASN A 103 -19.04 -18.63 40.38
N ALA A 104 -19.81 -17.91 39.56
CA ALA A 104 -20.24 -16.52 39.65
C ALA A 104 -21.26 -16.25 40.77
N HIS A 105 -21.39 -14.98 41.14
CA HIS A 105 -22.65 -14.37 41.54
C HIS A 105 -22.71 -12.90 41.09
N ASP A 106 -23.85 -12.56 40.51
CA ASP A 106 -24.35 -11.22 40.18
C ASP A 106 -24.61 -10.36 41.44
N ILE A 107 -24.76 -9.04 41.29
CA ILE A 107 -26.00 -8.30 41.60
C ILE A 107 -25.92 -6.82 41.17
N ALA A 108 -27.09 -6.36 40.75
CA ALA A 108 -27.57 -5.15 40.09
C ALA A 108 -27.42 -3.76 40.79
N VAL A 109 -27.25 -2.74 39.93
CA VAL A 109 -28.09 -1.53 39.67
C VAL A 109 -28.58 -0.65 40.86
N SER A 110 -28.27 0.65 40.81
CA SER A 110 -29.22 1.80 40.63
C SER A 110 -28.61 3.12 41.11
N ALA A 111 -28.53 4.12 40.22
CA ALA A 111 -29.17 5.46 40.30
C ALA A 111 -28.53 6.44 41.31
N SER A 112 -28.48 7.75 41.13
CA SER A 112 -28.72 8.74 40.09
C SER A 112 -28.42 10.08 40.78
N GLU A 113 -27.74 11.03 40.15
CA GLU A 113 -28.05 12.47 40.26
C GLU A 113 -27.12 13.30 39.36
N GLN A 114 -27.76 14.09 38.49
CA GLN A 114 -27.20 15.16 37.69
C GLN A 114 -27.05 16.41 38.55
N PHE A 115 -26.02 17.25 38.35
CA PHE A 115 -26.21 18.68 38.05
C PHE A 115 -24.91 19.36 37.60
N ASP A 116 -25.13 20.41 36.83
CA ASP A 116 -24.26 21.16 35.92
C ASP A 116 -23.08 21.94 36.54
N GLY A 117 -22.11 22.27 35.68
CA GLY A 117 -21.83 23.70 35.44
C GLY A 117 -20.44 24.24 35.80
N ALA A 118 -19.71 24.63 34.74
CA ALA A 118 -18.84 25.81 34.62
C ALA A 118 -17.48 25.88 35.37
N SER A 119 -16.45 25.74 34.54
CA SER A 119 -15.26 26.60 34.43
C SER A 119 -15.06 27.72 35.48
N ALA A 120 -13.99 27.63 36.26
CA ALA A 120 -13.19 28.81 36.63
C ALA A 120 -11.79 28.40 37.11
N THR A 121 -10.80 28.99 36.45
CA THR A 121 -9.42 29.22 36.89
C THR A 121 -9.32 29.65 38.36
N CYS A 122 -8.39 29.04 39.11
CA CYS A 122 -7.80 29.70 40.27
C CYS A 122 -6.31 29.35 40.40
N LEU A 123 -5.48 30.32 40.03
CA LEU A 123 -4.10 30.46 40.50
C LEU A 123 -4.14 30.74 41.99
N THR A 124 -3.56 29.87 42.81
CA THR A 124 -2.90 30.31 44.06
C THR A 124 -1.62 29.51 44.26
N GLN A 125 -0.51 30.24 44.20
CA GLN A 125 0.80 29.78 44.63
C GLN A 125 0.77 29.62 46.15
N SER A 126 1.16 28.43 46.65
CA SER A 126 1.74 28.30 47.99
C SER A 126 3.15 27.77 47.87
N THR A 127 4.08 28.62 48.29
CA THR A 127 5.52 28.41 48.31
C THR A 127 5.92 27.50 49.46
N LEU A 128 6.25 26.26 49.14
CA LEU A 128 7.23 25.46 49.88
C LEU A 128 8.34 25.09 48.89
N LYS A 129 9.55 25.61 49.12
CA LYS A 129 10.75 25.26 48.34
C LYS A 129 11.12 23.80 48.61
N SER A 130 10.41 22.87 47.97
CA SER A 130 10.91 21.52 47.78
C SER A 130 12.00 21.57 46.70
N LYS A 131 13.13 20.89 46.92
CA LYS A 131 14.09 20.62 45.84
C LYS A 131 13.30 19.96 44.71
N LYS A 132 13.11 20.63 43.56
CA LYS A 132 12.48 20.03 42.37
C LYS A 132 13.24 18.74 42.04
N ARG A 133 12.67 17.59 42.40
CA ARG A 133 13.20 16.29 41.97
C ARG A 133 13.11 16.25 40.45
N LYS A 134 14.22 15.91 39.78
CA LYS A 134 14.21 15.75 38.32
C LYS A 134 13.24 14.63 37.98
N CYS A 135 12.24 14.96 37.16
CA CYS A 135 11.35 13.99 36.55
C CYS A 135 12.14 13.23 35.47
N LEU A 136 11.93 11.91 35.39
CA LEU A 136 12.45 11.12 34.28
C LEU A 136 11.74 11.51 32.99
N ASP A 137 12.44 11.44 31.87
CA ASP A 137 11.82 11.58 30.54
C ASP A 137 11.03 10.32 30.16
N TYR A 138 10.37 10.37 29.00
CA TYR A 138 9.52 9.28 28.51
C TYR A 138 10.23 7.92 28.44
N GLU A 139 11.42 7.87 27.84
CA GLU A 139 12.15 6.61 27.65
C GLU A 139 12.76 6.12 28.96
N SER A 140 13.32 7.04 29.76
CA SER A 140 13.82 6.73 31.10
C SER A 140 12.71 6.21 32.01
N THR A 141 11.47 6.66 31.83
CA THR A 141 10.31 6.16 32.60
C THR A 141 9.92 4.75 32.17
N ILE A 142 9.97 4.43 30.88
CA ILE A 142 9.77 3.06 30.37
C ILE A 142 10.85 2.15 30.96
N LEU A 143 12.12 2.56 30.86
CA LEU A 143 13.24 1.79 31.40
C LEU A 143 13.14 1.63 32.92
N ALA A 144 12.73 2.68 33.65
CA ALA A 144 12.52 2.61 35.09
C ALA A 144 11.40 1.63 35.46
N THR A 145 10.32 1.59 34.68
CA THR A 145 9.22 0.64 34.90
C THR A 145 9.66 -0.81 34.67
N CYS A 146 10.63 -1.03 33.79
CA CYS A 146 11.17 -2.35 33.49
C CYS A 146 12.41 -2.71 34.32
N ASP A 147 12.76 -1.91 35.35
CA ASP A 147 14.00 -2.04 36.14
C ASP A 147 15.30 -2.05 35.29
N ALA A 148 15.27 -1.42 34.11
CA ALA A 148 16.30 -1.51 33.08
C ALA A 148 17.24 -0.29 33.01
N LEU A 149 17.10 0.69 33.90
CA LEU A 149 17.88 1.95 33.85
C LEU A 149 19.40 1.74 33.92
N THR A 150 19.84 0.69 34.60
CA THR A 150 21.26 0.37 34.81
C THR A 150 21.72 -0.84 34.00
N GLU A 151 20.87 -1.38 33.13
CA GLU A 151 21.21 -2.53 32.28
C GLU A 151 22.08 -2.12 31.09
N THR A 152 22.50 -3.10 30.28
CA THR A 152 23.27 -2.85 29.05
C THR A 152 22.42 -2.07 28.04
N GLU A 153 23.08 -1.36 27.13
CA GLU A 153 22.38 -0.59 26.09
C GLU A 153 21.53 -1.49 25.18
N GLU A 154 21.99 -2.70 24.89
CA GLU A 154 21.21 -3.69 24.13
C GLU A 154 19.90 -4.05 24.85
N THR A 155 19.96 -4.35 26.15
CA THR A 155 18.75 -4.68 26.92
C THR A 155 17.81 -3.48 27.06
N LYS A 156 18.34 -2.25 27.21
CA LYS A 156 17.51 -1.03 27.20
C LYS A 156 16.77 -0.87 25.88
N VAL A 157 17.45 -1.08 24.75
CA VAL A 157 16.87 -1.02 23.40
C VAL A 157 15.74 -2.04 23.25
N ASP A 158 15.91 -3.27 23.74
CA ASP A 158 14.89 -4.31 23.68
C ASP A 158 13.64 -3.94 24.49
N LYS A 159 13.81 -3.46 25.73
CA LYS A 159 12.69 -3.07 26.59
C LYS A 159 11.90 -1.89 26.00
N LEU A 160 12.60 -0.90 25.43
CA LEU A 160 11.97 0.21 24.71
C LEU A 160 11.20 -0.29 23.49
N SER A 161 11.75 -1.24 22.75
CA SER A 161 11.11 -1.82 21.56
C SER A 161 9.84 -2.60 21.91
N ILE A 162 9.85 -3.39 22.97
CA ILE A 162 8.68 -4.13 23.46
C ILE A 162 7.57 -3.18 23.91
N ALA A 163 7.91 -2.12 24.66
CA ALA A 163 6.93 -1.13 25.10
C ALA A 163 6.27 -0.40 23.92
N ARG A 164 7.05 -0.08 22.87
CA ARG A 164 6.55 0.51 21.63
C ARG A 164 5.66 -0.47 20.85
N LEU A 165 6.05 -1.74 20.75
CA LEU A 165 5.27 -2.79 20.10
C LEU A 165 3.89 -2.96 20.74
N GLY A 166 3.85 -2.97 22.08
CA GLY A 166 2.60 -3.03 22.85
C GLY A 166 1.80 -1.73 22.86
N ARG A 167 2.32 -0.65 22.26
CA ARG A 167 1.78 0.72 22.32
C ARG A 167 1.50 1.18 23.76
N TRP A 168 2.33 0.74 24.71
CA TRP A 168 2.15 1.10 26.11
C TRP A 168 2.58 2.54 26.36
N THR A 169 1.84 3.21 27.23
CA THR A 169 2.05 4.59 27.63
C THR A 169 2.62 4.61 29.05
N PRO A 170 3.82 5.20 29.27
CA PRO A 170 4.35 5.36 30.60
C PRO A 170 3.55 6.41 31.36
N ILE A 171 3.18 6.09 32.61
CA ILE A 171 2.54 6.99 33.56
C ILE A 171 3.31 6.95 34.88
N THR A 172 3.34 8.07 35.61
CA THR A 172 4.04 8.14 36.90
C THR A 172 3.11 8.63 37.99
N LEU A 173 3.09 7.91 39.12
CA LEU A 173 2.45 8.35 40.35
C LEU A 173 3.48 9.03 41.26
N SER A 174 3.22 10.27 41.65
CA SER A 174 4.07 11.03 42.56
C SER A 174 3.51 11.05 43.97
N ALA A 175 4.17 10.33 44.89
CA ALA A 175 3.89 10.39 46.31
C ALA A 175 4.90 11.34 47.03
N PRO A 176 4.59 11.88 48.22
CA PRO A 176 5.46 12.84 48.93
C PRO A 176 6.91 12.38 49.12
N ALA A 177 7.14 11.07 49.26
CA ALA A 177 8.47 10.50 49.48
C ALA A 177 9.05 9.72 48.28
N ARG A 178 8.22 9.26 47.32
CA ARG A 178 8.61 8.31 46.26
C ARG A 178 7.85 8.55 44.96
N GLN A 179 8.43 8.12 43.85
CA GLN A 179 7.75 8.04 42.55
C GLN A 179 7.63 6.58 42.13
N TYR A 180 6.51 6.25 41.51
CA TYR A 180 6.24 4.92 40.97
C TYR A 180 5.95 5.05 39.48
N HIS A 181 6.58 4.21 38.67
CA HIS A 181 6.49 4.27 37.21
C HIS A 181 5.75 3.03 36.70
N PHE A 182 4.83 3.22 35.76
CA PHE A 182 3.97 2.16 35.23
C PHE A 182 3.85 2.26 33.72
N LEU A 183 3.56 1.13 33.08
CA LEU A 183 3.16 1.03 31.68
C LEU A 183 1.68 0.68 31.63
N ALA A 184 0.89 1.50 30.94
CA ALA A 184 -0.55 1.30 30.80
C ALA A 184 -0.96 1.31 29.33
N SER A 185 -2.11 0.73 29.01
CA SER A 185 -2.75 0.97 27.72
C SER A 185 -3.13 2.45 27.60
N PRO A 186 -3.21 3.03 26.38
CA PRO A 186 -3.62 4.43 26.22
C PRO A 186 -4.97 4.73 26.88
N THR A 187 -5.95 3.81 26.75
CA THR A 187 -7.29 3.97 27.34
C THR A 187 -7.24 3.98 28.87
N THR A 188 -6.48 3.07 29.47
CA THR A 188 -6.32 2.99 30.92
C THR A 188 -5.57 4.22 31.45
N ALA A 189 -4.53 4.68 30.75
CA ALA A 189 -3.80 5.88 31.11
C ALA A 189 -4.72 7.11 31.11
N SER A 190 -5.52 7.32 30.06
CA SER A 190 -6.48 8.44 30.01
C SER A 190 -7.49 8.38 31.15
N ALA A 191 -8.08 7.19 31.40
CA ALA A 191 -9.05 7.03 32.48
C ALA A 191 -8.46 7.36 33.87
N ILE A 192 -7.22 6.95 34.14
CA ILE A 192 -6.52 7.26 35.40
C ILE A 192 -6.20 8.75 35.50
N MET A 193 -5.83 9.41 34.40
CA MET A 193 -5.51 10.83 34.39
C MET A 193 -6.73 11.73 34.61
N GLU A 194 -7.93 11.22 34.34
CA GLU A 194 -9.21 11.90 34.53
C GLU A 194 -9.84 11.61 35.91
N ASP A 195 -9.29 10.65 36.67
CA ASP A 195 -9.78 10.28 38.00
C ASP A 195 -9.26 11.26 39.08
N PRO A 196 -10.14 12.06 39.70
CA PRO A 196 -9.74 13.05 40.70
C PRO A 196 -9.22 12.45 42.02
N ASP A 197 -9.56 11.19 42.32
CA ASP A 197 -9.22 10.53 43.59
C ASP A 197 -7.96 9.65 43.49
N ALA A 198 -7.40 9.48 42.28
CA ALA A 198 -6.29 8.57 42.03
C ALA A 198 -4.91 9.05 42.55
N GLY A 199 -4.81 10.28 43.06
CA GLY A 199 -3.55 10.90 43.49
C GLY A 199 -2.83 11.67 42.36
N MET A 200 -1.60 12.15 42.62
CA MET A 200 -0.88 13.00 41.67
C MET A 200 -0.20 12.18 40.57
N TRP A 201 -0.94 11.91 39.49
CA TRP A 201 -0.43 11.29 38.27
C TRP A 201 0.10 12.30 37.26
N TYR A 202 1.11 11.92 36.49
CA TYR A 202 1.53 12.68 35.33
C TYR A 202 2.10 11.77 34.23
N MET A 203 2.03 12.27 33.00
CA MET A 203 2.62 11.63 31.83
C MET A 203 4.00 12.23 31.55
N PRO A 204 5.07 11.43 31.47
CA PRO A 204 6.39 11.91 31.14
C PRO A 204 6.41 12.59 29.77
N LEU A 205 7.18 13.68 29.66
CA LEU A 205 7.32 14.40 28.39
C LEU A 205 8.14 13.57 27.41
N ARG A 206 7.62 13.41 26.18
CA ARG A 206 8.40 12.90 25.05
C ARG A 206 9.45 13.93 24.70
N VAL A 207 10.70 13.64 25.01
CA VAL A 207 11.82 14.37 24.45
C VAL A 207 12.09 13.76 23.08
N SER A 208 12.09 14.58 22.04
CA SER A 208 12.35 14.16 20.66
C SER A 208 13.81 13.72 20.52
N HIS A 209 14.15 12.53 21.00
CA HIS A 209 15.45 11.92 20.73
C HIS A 209 15.31 11.00 19.52
N SER A 210 16.03 11.36 18.46
CA SER A 210 16.22 10.57 17.26
C SER A 210 17.11 9.36 17.56
N HIS A 211 16.62 8.40 18.34
CA HIS A 211 17.24 7.09 18.36
C HIS A 211 16.87 6.39 17.05
N SER A 212 17.77 6.51 16.07
CA SER A 212 17.74 5.75 14.83
C SER A 212 17.99 4.29 15.17
N PHE A 213 16.90 3.54 15.34
CA PHE A 213 16.98 2.11 15.05
C PHE A 213 17.51 1.98 13.63
N GLU A 214 18.47 1.08 13.41
CA GLU A 214 18.91 0.71 12.07
C GLU A 214 17.66 0.50 11.22
N ALA A 215 17.56 1.26 10.13
CA ALA A 215 16.37 1.26 9.30
C ALA A 215 16.09 -0.18 8.89
N ILE A 216 14.93 -0.72 9.29
CA ILE A 216 14.48 -2.03 8.83
C ILE A 216 14.60 -2.01 7.30
N ASP A 217 15.32 -2.99 6.77
CA ASP A 217 15.51 -3.16 5.34
C ASP A 217 14.15 -3.01 4.67
N GLY A 218 14.08 -2.05 3.74
CA GLY A 218 12.87 -1.71 3.01
C GLY A 218 12.21 -2.91 2.35
N ASP A 219 13.01 -3.87 1.86
CA ASP A 219 12.50 -5.09 1.25
C ASP A 219 11.80 -5.96 2.30
N ILE A 220 12.41 -6.16 3.47
CA ILE A 220 11.80 -6.94 4.57
C ILE A 220 10.47 -6.32 5.01
N LEU A 221 10.39 -4.99 5.10
CA LEU A 221 9.17 -4.27 5.49
C LEU A 221 8.04 -4.52 4.49
N VAL A 222 8.31 -4.34 3.19
CA VAL A 222 7.32 -4.56 2.13
C VAL A 222 6.91 -6.03 2.10
N GLN A 223 7.87 -6.96 2.14
CA GLN A 223 7.58 -8.39 2.16
C GLN A 223 6.69 -8.77 3.34
N ALA A 224 6.97 -8.27 4.54
CA ALA A 224 6.14 -8.52 5.72
C ALA A 224 4.71 -7.99 5.57
N ALA A 225 4.54 -6.81 4.96
CA ALA A 225 3.23 -6.24 4.66
C ALA A 225 2.47 -7.08 3.61
N LEU A 226 3.15 -7.51 2.56
CA LEU A 226 2.58 -8.35 1.51
C LEU A 226 2.16 -9.73 2.04
N MET A 227 3.00 -10.38 2.86
CA MET A 227 2.71 -11.70 3.44
C MET A 227 1.47 -11.70 4.35
N LYS A 228 1.17 -10.57 4.99
CA LYS A 228 -0.03 -10.40 5.83
C LYS A 228 -1.26 -9.94 5.04
N SER A 229 -1.06 -9.52 3.80
CA SER A 229 -2.10 -8.91 2.97
C SER A 229 -2.79 -9.94 2.08
N LYS A 230 -4.09 -9.75 1.87
CA LYS A 230 -4.83 -10.48 0.82
C LYS A 230 -4.35 -10.14 -0.59
N MET A 231 -3.76 -8.96 -0.79
CA MET A 231 -3.08 -8.57 -2.03
C MET A 231 -1.74 -9.28 -2.22
N GLY A 232 -1.18 -9.88 -1.16
CA GLY A 232 0.10 -10.57 -1.21
C GLY A 232 0.19 -11.59 -2.35
N LYS A 233 -0.85 -12.39 -2.58
CA LYS A 233 -0.88 -13.39 -3.67
C LYS A 233 -0.59 -12.83 -5.06
N HIS A 234 -0.93 -11.56 -5.30
CA HIS A 234 -0.74 -10.87 -6.57
C HIS A 234 0.62 -10.17 -6.66
N LEU A 235 1.14 -9.71 -5.52
CA LEU A 235 2.33 -8.85 -5.47
C LEU A 235 3.60 -9.55 -4.99
N LEU A 236 3.52 -10.68 -4.29
CA LEU A 236 4.67 -11.46 -3.80
C LEU A 236 5.53 -12.06 -4.93
N ARG A 237 5.01 -12.08 -6.16
CA ARG A 237 5.79 -12.45 -7.36
C ARG A 237 6.73 -11.34 -7.81
N ASN A 238 6.48 -10.12 -7.36
CA ASN A 238 7.29 -8.96 -7.66
C ASN A 238 8.35 -8.80 -6.56
N SER A 239 9.38 -8.03 -6.89
CA SER A 239 10.42 -7.66 -5.91
C SER A 239 10.54 -6.15 -5.90
N TYR A 240 10.78 -5.61 -4.71
CA TYR A 240 10.75 -4.17 -4.49
C TYR A 240 12.12 -3.68 -4.05
N VAL A 241 12.43 -2.43 -4.36
CA VAL A 241 13.59 -1.72 -3.84
C VAL A 241 13.16 -0.38 -3.34
N GLU A 242 13.76 0.09 -2.26
CA GLU A 242 13.54 1.46 -1.84
C GLU A 242 14.04 2.43 -2.91
N PHE A 243 13.24 3.47 -3.15
CA PHE A 243 13.56 4.57 -4.04
C PHE A 243 14.84 5.25 -3.54
N THR A 244 15.75 5.56 -4.46
CA THR A 244 17.06 6.11 -4.12
C THR A 244 17.20 7.57 -4.53
N LYS A 245 18.27 8.24 -4.10
CA LYS A 245 18.58 9.59 -4.57
C LYS A 245 18.86 9.61 -6.07
N GLU A 246 19.42 8.53 -6.63
CA GLU A 246 19.65 8.33 -8.05
C GLU A 246 18.32 8.29 -8.83
N ASP A 247 17.32 7.58 -8.31
CA ASP A 247 15.97 7.58 -8.89
C ASP A 247 15.33 8.98 -8.78
N GLY A 248 15.65 9.72 -7.71
CA GLY A 248 15.24 11.12 -7.54
C GLY A 248 15.88 12.06 -8.56
N VAL A 249 17.16 11.87 -8.87
CA VAL A 249 17.85 12.60 -9.94
C VAL A 249 17.21 12.30 -11.29
N LEU A 250 16.86 11.03 -11.55
CA LEU A 250 16.15 10.62 -12.75
C LEU A 250 14.81 11.38 -12.89
N LEU A 251 14.00 11.44 -11.83
CA LEU A 251 12.72 12.18 -11.80
C LEU A 251 12.86 13.70 -11.98
N ASN A 252 14.04 14.25 -11.75
CA ASN A 252 14.34 15.68 -11.85
C ASN A 252 15.06 16.05 -13.15
N LYS A 253 15.15 15.15 -14.14
CA LYS A 253 15.63 15.50 -15.48
C LYS A 253 14.64 16.44 -16.19
N ASP A 254 15.19 17.42 -16.91
CA ASP A 254 14.42 18.42 -17.62
C ASP A 254 13.73 17.84 -18.86
N TRP A 255 12.40 17.91 -18.91
CA TRP A 255 11.59 17.40 -20.01
C TRP A 255 11.74 18.19 -21.32
N LEU A 256 12.26 19.42 -21.28
CA LEU A 256 12.57 20.18 -22.48
C LEU A 256 13.81 19.61 -23.19
N LEU A 257 14.78 19.12 -22.43
CA LEU A 257 16.00 18.49 -22.95
C LEU A 257 15.82 16.98 -23.19
N TYR A 258 15.00 16.34 -22.36
CA TYR A 258 14.75 14.90 -22.37
C TYR A 258 13.24 14.61 -22.41
N PRO A 259 12.56 14.84 -23.55
CA PRO A 259 11.10 14.67 -23.65
C PRO A 259 10.61 13.28 -23.27
N GLU A 260 11.42 12.24 -23.47
CA GLU A 260 11.13 10.86 -23.12
C GLU A 260 10.89 10.64 -21.62
N MET A 261 11.38 11.55 -20.77
CA MET A 261 11.25 11.46 -19.32
C MET A 261 9.80 11.44 -18.84
N ARG A 262 8.86 11.99 -19.62
CA ARG A 262 7.42 11.87 -19.32
C ARG A 262 6.94 10.41 -19.32
N TYR A 263 7.51 9.57 -20.17
CA TYR A 263 7.20 8.14 -20.23
C TYR A 263 7.94 7.39 -19.12
N VAL A 264 9.25 7.66 -18.98
CA VAL A 264 10.13 7.04 -17.99
C VAL A 264 9.61 7.25 -16.57
N CYS A 265 9.25 8.48 -16.18
CA CYS A 265 8.79 8.77 -14.81
C CYS A 265 7.49 8.06 -14.46
N SER A 266 6.52 8.03 -15.39
CA SER A 266 5.26 7.32 -15.17
C SER A 266 5.46 5.81 -15.05
N GLN A 267 6.31 5.24 -15.92
CA GLN A 267 6.64 3.82 -15.88
C GLN A 267 7.36 3.49 -14.58
N LEU A 268 8.37 4.27 -14.16
CA LEU A 268 9.14 4.01 -12.94
C LEU A 268 8.24 3.81 -11.71
N LEU A 269 7.19 4.65 -11.57
CA LEU A 269 6.30 4.63 -10.41
C LEU A 269 5.09 3.70 -10.58
N ALA A 270 4.85 3.15 -11.76
CA ALA A 270 3.77 2.20 -11.98
C ALA A 270 4.04 0.92 -11.17
N GLY A 271 3.17 0.61 -10.22
CA GLY A 271 3.33 -0.52 -9.30
C GLY A 271 4.18 -0.23 -8.07
N ALA A 272 4.62 1.00 -7.85
CA ALA A 272 5.32 1.38 -6.63
C ALA A 272 4.44 1.20 -5.38
N ILE A 273 5.08 0.98 -4.23
CA ILE A 273 4.41 0.92 -2.92
C ILE A 273 4.84 2.14 -2.12
N LEU A 274 3.88 2.86 -1.56
CA LEU A 274 4.11 3.94 -0.60
C LEU A 274 3.87 3.41 0.80
N GLU A 275 4.82 3.66 1.70
CA GLU A 275 4.66 3.39 3.13
C GLU A 275 4.64 4.69 3.92
N SER A 276 3.63 4.87 4.76
CA SER A 276 3.50 6.03 5.63
C SER A 276 2.82 5.62 6.92
N ASN A 277 3.48 5.75 8.06
CA ASN A 277 2.91 5.45 9.38
C ASN A 277 2.27 4.04 9.44
N SER A 278 2.98 3.02 8.92
CA SER A 278 2.48 1.63 8.81
C SER A 278 1.30 1.42 7.86
N GLN A 279 0.95 2.41 7.05
CA GLN A 279 -0.01 2.29 5.96
C GLN A 279 0.73 1.96 4.66
N PHE A 280 0.20 1.02 3.88
CA PHE A 280 0.83 0.60 2.63
C PHE A 280 -0.14 0.83 1.47
N LEU A 281 0.27 1.63 0.49
CA LEU A 281 -0.52 1.95 -0.70
C LEU A 281 0.21 1.49 -1.96
N LEU A 282 -0.45 0.68 -2.78
CA LEU A 282 -0.01 0.35 -4.12
C LEU A 282 -0.42 1.47 -5.08
N VAL A 283 0.57 2.02 -5.78
CA VAL A 283 0.39 2.96 -6.89
C VAL A 283 0.02 2.17 -8.14
N ASN A 284 -1.26 2.20 -8.50
CA ASN A 284 -1.78 1.36 -9.56
C ASN A 284 -1.83 2.06 -10.92
N THR A 285 -2.03 3.38 -10.97
CA THR A 285 -1.98 4.15 -12.23
C THR A 285 -1.49 5.56 -11.97
N VAL A 286 -0.58 6.03 -12.83
CA VAL A 286 0.09 7.34 -12.72
C VAL A 286 -0.09 8.14 -13.99
N GLU A 287 -0.43 9.42 -13.84
CA GLU A 287 -0.50 10.40 -14.93
C GLU A 287 0.55 11.50 -14.73
N PRO A 288 1.50 11.66 -15.67
CA PRO A 288 2.59 12.64 -15.54
C PRO A 288 2.20 14.01 -16.14
N TYR A 289 2.50 15.08 -15.42
CA TYR A 289 2.27 16.47 -15.83
C TYR A 289 3.58 17.25 -15.78
N GLY A 290 3.86 18.01 -16.85
CA GLY A 290 5.06 18.81 -16.95
C GLY A 290 5.03 20.03 -16.03
N ARG A 291 6.17 20.73 -15.90
CA ARG A 291 6.26 22.00 -15.15
C ARG A 291 6.26 23.22 -16.05
N TYR A 292 6.57 23.06 -17.34
CA TYR A 292 6.62 24.16 -18.29
C TYR A 292 5.43 24.11 -19.25
N ALA A 293 4.98 25.29 -19.68
CA ALA A 293 3.88 25.40 -20.63
C ALA A 293 4.27 24.94 -22.05
N LEU A 294 5.59 24.95 -22.34
CA LEU A 294 6.13 24.64 -23.66
C LEU A 294 6.11 23.13 -23.96
N ASP A 295 6.35 22.27 -22.98
CA ASP A 295 6.37 20.82 -23.13
C ASP A 295 5.04 20.15 -22.75
N ASP A 296 4.28 20.76 -21.84
CA ASP A 296 2.95 20.29 -21.45
C ASP A 296 1.94 21.44 -21.30
N ALA A 297 0.96 21.46 -22.20
CA ALA A 297 -0.19 22.34 -22.10
C ALA A 297 -0.92 22.19 -20.75
N HIS A 298 -0.86 21.02 -20.10
CA HIS A 298 -1.49 20.73 -18.81
C HIS A 298 -0.54 20.86 -17.61
N HIS A 299 0.56 21.59 -17.74
CA HIS A 299 1.51 21.81 -16.65
C HIS A 299 0.87 22.38 -15.37
N GLU A 300 1.50 22.10 -14.23
CA GLU A 300 1.09 22.69 -12.96
C GLU A 300 1.29 24.20 -12.95
N ARG A 301 0.24 24.93 -12.53
CA ARG A 301 0.31 26.37 -12.28
C ARG A 301 0.84 26.64 -10.87
N ARG A 302 2.01 27.30 -10.78
CA ARG A 302 2.71 27.58 -9.51
C ARG A 302 2.35 28.91 -8.84
N PHE A 303 1.43 29.69 -9.43
CA PHE A 303 1.12 31.05 -8.96
C PHE A 303 0.38 31.10 -7.61
N THR A 304 -0.13 29.96 -7.14
CA THR A 304 -0.81 29.82 -5.85
C THR A 304 -0.01 28.86 -4.97
N PRO A 305 0.89 29.36 -4.09
CA PRO A 305 1.79 28.53 -3.30
C PRO A 305 1.08 27.46 -2.46
N ALA A 306 -0.11 27.78 -1.93
CA ALA A 306 -0.91 26.87 -1.12
C ALA A 306 -1.45 25.64 -1.88
N SER A 307 -1.40 25.66 -3.22
CA SER A 307 -1.89 24.57 -4.07
C SER A 307 -0.80 24.00 -4.99
N SER A 308 0.47 24.34 -4.74
CA SER A 308 1.58 23.84 -5.56
C SER A 308 2.15 22.57 -4.97
N THR A 309 2.44 21.59 -5.82
CA THR A 309 3.16 20.37 -5.44
C THR A 309 4.69 20.54 -5.56
N PHE A 310 5.16 21.74 -5.93
CA PHE A 310 6.56 21.96 -6.27
C PHE A 310 7.49 21.75 -5.06
N PRO A 311 8.49 20.85 -5.15
CA PRO A 311 9.44 20.62 -4.06
C PRO A 311 10.33 21.82 -3.74
N THR A 312 10.20 22.37 -2.53
CA THR A 312 11.01 23.49 -2.03
C THR A 312 12.18 23.05 -1.14
N SER A 313 12.11 21.85 -0.55
CA SER A 313 13.15 21.27 0.29
C SER A 313 13.59 19.90 -0.22
N GLU A 314 14.78 19.47 0.19
CA GLU A 314 15.31 18.14 -0.11
C GLU A 314 14.75 17.11 0.88
N THR A 315 14.50 15.91 0.39
CA THR A 315 14.11 14.71 1.15
C THR A 315 15.23 13.66 1.02
N PRO A 316 15.14 12.49 1.69
CA PRO A 316 16.06 11.38 1.43
C PRO A 316 16.12 10.94 -0.04
N TYR A 317 15.08 11.26 -0.82
CA TYR A 317 14.95 10.96 -2.24
C TYR A 317 15.30 12.17 -3.14
N GLY A 318 16.00 13.17 -2.60
CA GLY A 318 16.33 14.41 -3.31
C GLY A 318 15.16 15.39 -3.34
N TYR A 319 14.99 16.15 -4.42
CA TYR A 319 13.84 17.04 -4.60
C TYR A 319 12.62 16.28 -5.13
N VAL A 320 12.19 15.26 -4.37
CA VAL A 320 10.99 14.47 -4.63
C VAL A 320 10.15 14.42 -3.36
N HIS A 321 8.87 14.78 -3.47
CA HIS A 321 7.91 14.80 -2.36
C HIS A 321 6.69 13.95 -2.70
N VAL A 322 6.15 13.26 -1.69
CA VAL A 322 4.83 12.63 -1.77
C VAL A 322 3.84 13.55 -1.05
N VAL A 323 2.87 14.09 -1.77
CA VAL A 323 1.95 15.10 -1.23
C VAL A 323 0.51 14.75 -1.52
N LEU A 324 -0.36 15.06 -0.56
CA LEU A 324 -1.80 14.99 -0.72
C LEU A 324 -2.35 16.42 -0.72
N LEU A 325 -2.86 16.87 -1.87
CA LEU A 325 -3.40 18.23 -2.02
C LEU A 325 -4.92 18.21 -2.16
N SER A 326 -5.60 19.05 -1.40
CA SER A 326 -7.03 19.29 -1.60
C SER A 326 -7.24 20.22 -2.79
N SER A 327 -8.02 19.75 -3.76
CA SER A 327 -8.38 20.50 -4.95
C SER A 327 -9.34 21.63 -4.59
N MET A 328 -8.94 22.88 -4.83
CA MET A 328 -9.75 24.07 -4.52
C MET A 328 -11.11 24.09 -5.24
N GLU A 329 -11.23 23.40 -6.38
CA GLU A 329 -12.46 23.38 -7.19
C GLU A 329 -13.56 22.47 -6.63
N ASN A 330 -13.19 21.38 -5.95
CA ASN A 330 -14.14 20.33 -5.58
C ASN A 330 -13.85 19.65 -4.24
N GLY A 331 -12.85 20.12 -3.49
CA GLY A 331 -12.43 19.57 -2.19
C GLY A 331 -11.77 18.19 -2.25
N GLN A 332 -11.63 17.60 -3.44
CA GLN A 332 -11.07 16.25 -3.57
C GLN A 332 -9.57 16.27 -3.27
N ASN A 333 -9.15 15.37 -2.39
CA ASN A 333 -7.74 15.16 -2.09
C ASN A 333 -7.11 14.36 -3.22
N LYS A 334 -6.05 14.88 -3.83
CA LYS A 334 -5.30 14.24 -4.92
C LYS A 334 -3.93 13.88 -4.40
N LEU A 335 -3.51 12.63 -4.64
CA LEU A 335 -2.18 12.15 -4.24
C LEU A 335 -1.21 12.35 -5.39
N HIS A 336 -0.06 12.94 -5.09
CA HIS A 336 0.98 13.25 -6.06
C HIS A 336 2.34 12.77 -5.57
N ILE A 337 3.18 12.36 -6.53
CA ILE A 337 4.62 12.21 -6.34
C ILE A 337 5.28 13.28 -7.21
N SER A 338 5.86 14.28 -6.59
CA SER A 338 6.17 15.54 -7.26
C SER A 338 7.67 15.80 -7.24
N SER A 339 8.22 16.18 -8.39
CA SER A 339 9.62 16.61 -8.58
C SER A 339 9.67 18.07 -9.02
N ARG A 340 10.88 18.62 -9.18
CA ARG A 340 11.04 19.99 -9.73
C ARG A 340 10.75 20.09 -11.22
N THR A 341 10.72 18.98 -11.95
CA THR A 341 10.50 18.96 -13.41
C THR A 341 9.16 18.36 -13.80
N CYS A 342 8.51 17.60 -12.91
CA CYS A 342 7.17 17.06 -13.17
C CYS A 342 6.32 16.92 -11.91
N ASP A 343 5.04 16.67 -12.13
CA ASP A 343 4.06 16.27 -11.14
C ASP A 343 3.41 14.95 -11.57
N LEU A 344 3.46 13.92 -10.72
CA LEU A 344 2.98 12.57 -11.05
C LEU A 344 1.72 12.31 -10.23
N LEU A 345 0.57 12.54 -10.85
CA LEU A 345 -0.74 12.35 -10.22
C LEU A 345 -1.09 10.86 -10.16
N ILE A 346 -1.46 10.38 -8.98
CA ILE A 346 -1.92 9.01 -8.77
C ILE A 346 -3.43 8.97 -9.04
N THR A 347 -3.83 8.26 -10.10
CA THR A 347 -5.24 8.15 -10.52
C THR A 347 -5.85 6.79 -10.26
N SER A 348 -5.06 5.85 -9.76
CA SER A 348 -5.57 4.60 -9.17
C SER A 348 -4.63 4.15 -8.07
N SER A 349 -5.21 3.77 -6.93
CA SER A 349 -4.47 3.25 -5.79
C SER A 349 -5.26 2.21 -5.02
N LEU A 350 -4.54 1.31 -4.36
CA LEU A 350 -5.10 0.25 -3.52
C LEU A 350 -4.37 0.24 -2.18
N ARG A 351 -5.07 -0.03 -1.08
CA ARG A 351 -4.44 -0.27 0.21
C ARG A 351 -4.02 -1.72 0.33
N ILE A 352 -2.76 -1.97 0.65
CA ILE A 352 -2.25 -3.33 0.84
C ILE A 352 -2.69 -3.86 2.20
N ASP A 353 -2.70 -3.00 3.22
CA ASP A 353 -2.99 -3.38 4.61
C ASP A 353 -4.49 -3.48 4.94
N GLN A 354 -5.38 -2.99 4.07
CA GLN A 354 -6.83 -3.05 4.26
C GLN A 354 -7.59 -3.06 2.94
N VAL A 355 -8.86 -3.50 2.94
CA VAL A 355 -9.70 -3.50 1.74
C VAL A 355 -10.12 -2.06 1.40
N SER A 356 -9.37 -1.41 0.51
CA SER A 356 -9.72 -0.08 0.01
C SER A 356 -9.10 0.17 -1.37
N VAL A 357 -9.87 0.82 -2.24
CA VAL A 357 -9.48 1.13 -3.62
C VAL A 357 -9.99 2.53 -3.96
N ASN A 358 -9.14 3.34 -4.59
CA ASN A 358 -9.55 4.60 -5.22
C ASN A 358 -9.29 4.50 -6.73
N LEU A 359 -10.25 4.98 -7.53
CA LEU A 359 -10.17 4.99 -8.99
C LEU A 359 -10.67 6.33 -9.55
N GLY A 360 -9.75 7.09 -10.12
CA GLY A 360 -9.91 8.51 -10.44
C GLY A 360 -8.89 9.37 -9.70
N PRO A 361 -8.92 10.70 -9.86
CA PRO A 361 -7.91 11.58 -9.30
C PRO A 361 -7.97 11.73 -7.76
N GLU A 362 -9.04 11.26 -7.12
CA GLU A 362 -9.21 11.37 -5.67
C GLU A 362 -8.53 10.21 -4.94
N THR A 363 -7.77 10.53 -3.90
CA THR A 363 -7.22 9.58 -2.93
C THR A 363 -7.70 9.96 -1.55
N SER A 364 -8.61 9.17 -0.99
CA SER A 364 -9.20 9.42 0.34
C SER A 364 -8.66 8.47 1.41
N HIS A 365 -8.02 7.38 0.99
CA HIS A 365 -7.62 6.29 1.88
C HIS A 365 -6.15 6.30 2.27
N PHE A 366 -5.39 7.38 2.08
CA PHE A 366 -3.96 7.42 2.43
C PHE A 366 -3.50 8.84 2.69
N THR A 367 -2.70 9.02 3.75
CA THR A 367 -2.17 10.32 4.16
C THR A 367 -0.65 10.24 4.23
N PRO A 368 0.08 10.84 3.27
CA PRO A 368 1.54 10.89 3.33
C PRO A 368 2.00 11.80 4.48
N CYS A 369 3.21 11.55 4.95
CA CYS A 369 3.93 12.37 5.92
C CYS A 369 5.35 12.65 5.39
N SER A 370 6.13 13.46 6.11
CA SER A 370 7.53 13.74 5.72
C SER A 370 8.43 12.50 5.70
N GLY A 371 8.03 11.43 6.40
CA GLY A 371 8.72 10.14 6.41
C GLY A 371 8.15 9.11 5.44
N THR A 372 7.27 9.50 4.51
CA THR A 372 6.72 8.54 3.54
C THR A 372 7.83 7.95 2.68
N ARG A 373 7.93 6.61 2.69
CA ARG A 373 8.90 5.85 1.91
C ARG A 373 8.28 5.41 0.59
N ILE A 374 9.10 5.34 -0.45
CA ILE A 374 8.70 4.90 -1.79
C ILE A 374 9.46 3.62 -2.11
N PHE A 375 8.76 2.57 -2.51
CA PHE A 375 9.35 1.31 -2.95
C PHE A 375 8.98 1.04 -4.39
N LEU A 376 9.98 0.93 -5.26
CA LEU A 376 9.82 0.69 -6.69
C LEU A 376 9.72 -0.81 -6.95
N ASP A 377 8.78 -1.21 -7.80
CA ASP A 377 8.81 -2.54 -8.41
C ASP A 377 10.05 -2.65 -9.32
N LYS A 378 10.90 -3.65 -9.08
CA LYS A 378 12.14 -3.86 -9.85
C LYS A 378 11.87 -4.04 -11.33
N LYS A 379 10.78 -4.73 -11.71
CA LYS A 379 10.43 -4.95 -13.12
C LYS A 379 10.06 -3.63 -13.78
N SER A 380 9.19 -2.87 -13.15
CA SER A 380 8.78 -1.54 -13.60
C SER A 380 9.95 -0.56 -13.71
N ARG A 381 10.85 -0.56 -12.73
CA ARG A 381 12.11 0.21 -12.76
C ARG A 381 12.99 -0.17 -13.94
N GLN A 382 13.18 -1.47 -14.19
CA GLN A 382 13.97 -1.94 -15.33
C GLN A 382 13.34 -1.51 -16.67
N GLN A 383 12.01 -1.59 -16.80
CA GLN A 383 11.30 -1.09 -17.98
C GLN A 383 11.54 0.40 -18.19
N ALA A 384 11.47 1.22 -17.13
CA ALA A 384 11.76 2.65 -17.20
C ALA A 384 13.21 2.93 -17.65
N LEU A 385 14.19 2.17 -17.17
CA LEU A 385 15.58 2.29 -17.60
C LEU A 385 15.76 1.93 -19.09
N ASN A 386 15.06 0.91 -19.58
CA ASN A 386 15.09 0.53 -20.99
C ASN A 386 14.52 1.63 -21.89
N LEU A 387 13.49 2.35 -21.44
CA LEU A 387 12.91 3.48 -22.17
C LEU A 387 13.90 4.65 -22.35
N MET A 388 14.85 4.83 -21.43
CA MET A 388 15.90 5.85 -21.58
C MET A 388 16.95 5.51 -22.64
N THR A 389 17.18 4.21 -22.88
CA THR A 389 18.18 3.74 -23.84
C THR A 389 17.61 3.56 -25.25
N GLY A 390 16.29 3.60 -25.40
CA GLY A 390 15.62 3.41 -26.67
C GLY A 390 15.58 4.70 -27.49
N ASP A 391 15.91 4.59 -28.78
CA ASP A 391 15.70 5.69 -29.72
C ASP A 391 14.20 5.99 -29.86
N HIS A 392 13.83 7.27 -29.67
CA HIS A 392 12.50 7.81 -29.94
C HIS A 392 11.32 7.13 -29.20
N CYS A 393 11.45 6.98 -27.88
CA CYS A 393 10.33 6.56 -27.03
C CYS A 393 9.14 7.53 -27.15
N CYS A 394 7.95 6.97 -27.39
CA CYS A 394 6.72 7.73 -27.59
C CYS A 394 5.51 7.17 -26.83
N GLU A 395 5.74 6.19 -25.94
CA GLU A 395 4.75 5.57 -25.09
C GLU A 395 5.36 4.99 -23.80
N SER A 396 4.61 5.00 -22.69
CA SER A 396 5.10 4.44 -21.43
C SER A 396 5.05 2.92 -21.40
N GLN A 397 4.04 2.32 -22.03
CA GLN A 397 3.74 0.89 -21.95
C GLN A 397 3.21 0.36 -23.27
N THR A 398 3.43 -0.93 -23.54
CA THR A 398 2.80 -1.61 -24.68
C THR A 398 1.35 -1.96 -24.35
N MET A 399 0.42 -1.05 -24.68
CA MET A 399 -1.02 -1.24 -24.49
C MET A 399 -1.84 -0.35 -25.45
N PRO A 400 -3.16 -0.55 -25.60
CA PRO A 400 -3.99 0.29 -26.45
C PRO A 400 -3.82 1.78 -26.12
N PHE A 401 -3.49 2.59 -27.13
CA PHE A 401 -2.99 3.94 -26.91
C PHE A 401 -3.95 4.87 -26.13
N LEU A 402 -5.26 4.68 -26.27
CA LEU A 402 -6.28 5.48 -25.57
C LEU A 402 -6.17 5.36 -24.04
N TYR A 403 -5.73 4.19 -23.54
CA TYR A 403 -5.53 3.93 -22.12
C TYR A 403 -4.26 4.57 -21.57
N GLN A 404 -3.35 4.97 -22.45
CA GLN A 404 -2.12 5.70 -22.12
C GLN A 404 -2.31 7.23 -22.16
N LEU A 405 -3.49 7.71 -22.57
CA LEU A 405 -3.79 9.14 -22.57
C LEU A 405 -4.24 9.59 -21.17
N LYS A 406 -3.81 10.80 -20.78
CA LYS A 406 -4.19 11.42 -19.51
C LYS A 406 -5.67 11.75 -19.47
N GLN A 407 -6.27 11.71 -18.27
CA GLN A 407 -7.61 12.21 -18.11
C GLN A 407 -7.63 13.73 -18.06
N ILE A 408 -8.18 14.36 -19.09
CA ILE A 408 -8.17 15.81 -19.24
C ILE A 408 -9.56 16.36 -19.57
N ARG A 409 -9.72 17.69 -19.48
CA ARG A 409 -11.00 18.39 -19.74
C ARG A 409 -10.93 19.57 -20.70
N SER A 410 -9.75 19.92 -21.19
CA SER A 410 -9.57 21.12 -22.03
C SER A 410 -8.30 21.01 -22.87
N LYS A 411 -7.96 22.08 -23.61
CA LYS A 411 -6.72 22.19 -24.40
C LYS A 411 -6.57 21.09 -25.45
N PHE A 412 -7.69 20.64 -26.01
CA PHE A 412 -7.75 19.66 -27.11
C PHE A 412 -7.08 20.14 -28.40
N HIS A 413 -6.85 21.44 -28.54
CA HIS A 413 -6.09 22.01 -29.64
C HIS A 413 -4.56 21.93 -29.46
N HIS A 414 -4.05 21.44 -28.32
CA HIS A 414 -2.61 21.27 -28.10
C HIS A 414 -2.19 19.83 -28.36
N LEU A 415 -1.01 19.63 -28.96
CA LEU A 415 -0.49 18.29 -29.24
C LEU A 415 -0.19 17.49 -27.96
N SER A 416 0.32 18.15 -26.91
CA SER A 416 0.72 17.48 -25.66
C SER A 416 -0.47 16.81 -24.92
N THR A 417 -1.70 17.23 -25.20
CA THR A 417 -2.95 16.58 -24.73
C THR A 417 -3.01 15.10 -25.11
N TYR A 418 -2.43 14.73 -26.24
CA TYR A 418 -2.51 13.38 -26.80
C TYR A 418 -1.24 12.55 -26.53
N THR A 419 -0.45 12.96 -25.55
CA THR A 419 0.76 12.23 -25.15
C THR A 419 0.40 10.93 -24.44
N ARG A 420 0.92 9.80 -24.93
CA ARG A 420 0.74 8.44 -24.39
C ARG A 420 1.65 8.16 -23.19
N CYS A 421 1.47 8.92 -22.12
CA CYS A 421 2.39 8.94 -20.98
C CYS A 421 1.79 8.41 -19.68
N ARG A 422 0.54 7.96 -19.66
CA ARG A 422 -0.04 7.29 -18.50
C ARG A 422 0.46 5.85 -18.44
N ALA A 423 0.79 5.39 -17.23
CA ALA A 423 1.25 4.03 -16.97
C ALA A 423 0.47 3.39 -15.82
N SER A 424 0.26 2.09 -15.88
CA SER A 424 -0.41 1.30 -14.85
C SER A 424 0.49 0.16 -14.35
N SER A 425 0.31 -0.26 -13.10
CA SER A 425 1.04 -1.40 -12.54
C SER A 425 0.73 -2.69 -13.32
N ASP A 426 1.55 -3.74 -13.15
CA ASP A 426 1.25 -5.06 -13.71
C ASP A 426 -0.17 -5.54 -13.34
N PHE A 427 -0.58 -5.36 -12.08
CA PHE A 427 -1.93 -5.70 -11.62
C PHE A 427 -3.00 -4.85 -12.31
N GLY A 428 -2.76 -3.54 -12.40
CA GLY A 428 -3.68 -2.57 -13.00
C GLY A 428 -3.66 -2.51 -14.52
N SER A 429 -2.77 -3.24 -15.19
CA SER A 429 -2.60 -3.19 -16.64
C SER A 429 -3.84 -3.70 -17.39
N ARG A 430 -4.62 -4.59 -16.76
CA ARG A 430 -5.93 -5.07 -17.22
C ARG A 430 -6.88 -3.88 -17.43
N LEU A 431 -7.48 -3.78 -18.62
CA LEU A 431 -8.28 -2.61 -19.02
C LEU A 431 -9.49 -2.36 -18.10
N GLU A 432 -10.05 -3.43 -17.55
CA GLU A 432 -11.11 -3.42 -16.55
C GLU A 432 -10.69 -2.84 -15.20
N PHE A 433 -9.40 -2.77 -14.89
CA PHE A 433 -8.86 -2.23 -13.63
C PHE A 433 -8.28 -0.83 -13.75
N GLN A 434 -8.24 -0.29 -14.97
CA GLN A 434 -7.76 1.06 -15.22
C GLN A 434 -8.87 2.10 -15.03
N PRO A 435 -8.52 3.30 -14.50
CA PRO A 435 -9.43 4.44 -14.46
C PRO A 435 -10.06 4.73 -15.82
N CYS A 436 -11.38 4.86 -15.84
CA CYS A 436 -12.11 5.30 -17.02
C CYS A 436 -11.78 6.76 -17.33
N THR A 437 -11.62 7.08 -18.61
CA THR A 437 -11.29 8.43 -19.10
C THR A 437 -12.29 8.88 -20.16
N ILE A 438 -12.22 10.16 -20.55
CA ILE A 438 -13.00 10.65 -21.71
C ILE A 438 -12.69 9.86 -22.99
N TRP A 439 -11.53 9.20 -23.05
CA TRP A 439 -11.05 8.42 -24.20
C TRP A 439 -11.50 6.96 -24.19
N THR A 440 -11.92 6.43 -23.03
CA THR A 440 -12.13 4.97 -22.87
C THR A 440 -13.52 4.61 -22.35
N LEU A 441 -14.37 5.61 -22.09
CA LEU A 441 -15.73 5.40 -21.58
C LEU A 441 -16.64 4.69 -22.59
N SER A 442 -16.48 4.94 -23.89
CA SER A 442 -17.24 4.23 -24.92
C SER A 442 -16.93 2.73 -24.98
N ASP A 443 -15.73 2.31 -24.57
CA ASP A 443 -15.28 0.91 -24.60
C ASP A 443 -15.79 0.10 -23.40
N GLN A 444 -16.43 0.74 -22.42
CA GLN A 444 -16.93 0.04 -21.23
C GLN A 444 -18.16 -0.78 -21.59
N ASP A 445 -18.24 -2.05 -21.18
CA ASP A 445 -19.42 -2.86 -21.45
C ASP A 445 -20.69 -2.28 -20.80
N SER A 446 -21.81 -2.37 -21.51
CA SER A 446 -23.13 -2.00 -20.98
C SER A 446 -24.13 -3.09 -21.34
N THR A 447 -24.97 -3.43 -20.37
CA THR A 447 -26.13 -4.30 -20.59
C THR A 447 -27.26 -3.60 -21.35
N GLN A 448 -27.17 -2.28 -21.55
CA GLN A 448 -28.15 -1.52 -22.31
C GLN A 448 -27.89 -1.62 -23.81
N HIS A 449 -28.96 -1.89 -24.58
CA HIS A 449 -28.90 -1.96 -26.04
C HIS A 449 -28.66 -0.59 -26.71
N SER A 450 -29.06 0.51 -26.06
CA SER A 450 -28.82 1.88 -26.55
C SER A 450 -27.58 2.51 -25.92
N MET A 451 -26.85 3.31 -26.71
CA MET A 451 -25.68 4.03 -26.22
C MET A 451 -26.12 5.28 -25.45
N SER A 452 -25.54 5.49 -24.27
CA SER A 452 -25.78 6.70 -23.48
C SER A 452 -25.08 7.93 -24.10
N GLN A 453 -25.54 9.14 -23.76
CA GLN A 453 -24.91 10.38 -24.22
C GLN A 453 -23.44 10.47 -23.81
N GLU A 454 -23.07 9.97 -22.63
CA GLU A 454 -21.68 9.97 -22.15
C GLU A 454 -20.79 9.06 -23.01
N LYS A 455 -21.30 7.89 -23.42
CA LYS A 455 -20.58 7.00 -24.35
C LYS A 455 -20.45 7.62 -25.73
N LEU A 456 -21.53 8.19 -26.27
CA LEU A 456 -21.50 8.86 -27.58
C LEU A 456 -20.51 10.04 -27.57
N THR A 457 -20.47 10.79 -26.47
CA THR A 457 -19.48 11.86 -26.27
C THR A 457 -18.05 11.30 -26.24
N SER A 458 -17.82 10.19 -25.55
CA SER A 458 -16.51 9.54 -25.49
C SER A 458 -16.04 9.07 -26.87
N MET A 459 -16.95 8.59 -27.72
CA MET A 459 -16.62 8.24 -29.11
C MET A 459 -16.14 9.43 -29.93
N VAL A 460 -16.69 10.64 -29.71
CA VAL A 460 -16.20 11.86 -30.38
C VAL A 460 -14.76 12.12 -29.97
N PHE A 461 -14.46 12.07 -28.66
CA PHE A 461 -13.11 12.22 -28.15
C PHE A 461 -12.15 11.13 -28.67
N GLN A 462 -12.57 9.87 -28.73
CA GLN A 462 -11.79 8.78 -29.31
C GLN A 462 -11.42 9.03 -30.77
N LYS A 463 -12.37 9.46 -31.61
CA LYS A 463 -12.10 9.76 -33.02
C LYS A 463 -11.07 10.87 -33.16
N ILE A 464 -11.23 11.95 -32.40
CA ILE A 464 -10.29 13.08 -32.39
C ILE A 464 -8.90 12.63 -31.94
N ALA A 465 -8.80 11.90 -30.82
CA ALA A 465 -7.52 11.39 -30.33
C ALA A 465 -6.85 10.45 -31.33
N THR A 466 -7.62 9.58 -31.99
CA THR A 466 -7.11 8.69 -33.04
C THR A 466 -6.52 9.48 -34.21
N GLN A 467 -7.20 10.54 -34.65
CA GLN A 467 -6.68 11.40 -35.73
C GLN A 467 -5.40 12.12 -35.31
N VAL A 468 -5.33 12.66 -34.09
CA VAL A 468 -4.14 13.36 -33.61
C VAL A 468 -2.96 12.43 -33.41
N VAL A 469 -3.14 11.26 -32.79
CA VAL A 469 -2.05 10.31 -32.57
C VAL A 469 -1.48 9.80 -33.90
N ARG A 470 -2.31 9.62 -34.93
CA ARG A 470 -1.85 9.17 -36.25
C ARG A 470 -1.19 10.27 -37.08
N ASN A 471 -1.73 11.48 -37.05
CA ASN A 471 -1.36 12.53 -38.01
C ASN A 471 -0.65 13.74 -37.36
N GLY A 472 -0.48 13.74 -36.04
CA GLY A 472 0.15 14.81 -35.28
C GLY A 472 -0.51 16.17 -35.53
N VAL A 473 0.31 17.18 -35.79
CA VAL A 473 -0.15 18.57 -36.06
C VAL A 473 -1.02 18.70 -37.31
N LYS A 474 -0.95 17.73 -38.24
CA LYS A 474 -1.74 17.71 -39.49
C LYS A 474 -3.08 17.01 -39.33
N ALA A 475 -3.46 16.63 -38.11
CA ALA A 475 -4.70 15.91 -37.86
C ALA A 475 -5.94 16.74 -38.22
N LEU A 476 -6.83 16.11 -38.99
CA LEU A 476 -8.10 16.65 -39.40
C LEU A 476 -9.25 15.81 -38.82
N ILE A 477 -10.37 16.45 -38.51
CA ILE A 477 -11.64 15.78 -38.28
C ILE A 477 -12.60 16.20 -39.39
N LYS A 478 -13.19 15.22 -40.09
CA LYS A 478 -14.17 15.48 -41.15
C LYS A 478 -15.58 15.40 -40.60
N SER A 479 -16.51 16.17 -41.17
CA SER A 479 -17.94 16.08 -40.80
C SER A 479 -18.48 14.65 -40.92
N ASP A 480 -18.06 13.92 -41.95
CA ASP A 480 -18.44 12.53 -42.18
C ASP A 480 -17.94 11.58 -41.08
N ASP A 481 -16.80 11.88 -40.45
CA ASP A 481 -16.27 11.07 -39.35
C ASP A 481 -17.22 11.07 -38.14
N LEU A 482 -18.00 12.15 -37.97
CA LEU A 482 -18.92 12.34 -36.85
C LEU A 482 -20.35 11.88 -37.17
N GLU A 483 -20.68 11.64 -38.44
CA GLU A 483 -22.06 11.35 -38.87
C GLU A 483 -22.57 10.03 -38.29
N THR A 484 -21.71 9.01 -38.18
CA THR A 484 -22.08 7.73 -37.54
C THR A 484 -22.42 7.90 -36.06
N ILE A 485 -21.81 8.87 -35.38
CA ILE A 485 -22.12 9.17 -33.97
C ILE A 485 -23.40 10.00 -33.90
N ARG A 486 -23.53 11.00 -34.78
CA ARG A 486 -24.70 11.90 -34.85
C ARG A 486 -25.99 11.14 -35.08
N SER A 487 -26.02 10.19 -36.01
CA SER A 487 -27.22 9.39 -36.30
C SER A 487 -27.74 8.62 -35.08
N ARG A 488 -26.83 8.21 -34.18
CA ARG A 488 -27.15 7.56 -32.90
C ARG A 488 -27.49 8.54 -31.77
N ALA A 489 -27.17 9.82 -31.96
CA ALA A 489 -27.35 10.89 -30.99
C ALA A 489 -28.55 11.81 -31.30
N THR A 490 -29.33 11.54 -32.36
CA THR A 490 -30.38 12.42 -32.89
C THR A 490 -31.27 13.02 -31.79
N GLY A 491 -31.37 14.35 -31.75
CA GLY A 491 -32.20 15.09 -30.80
C GLY A 491 -31.65 15.19 -29.37
N THR A 492 -30.44 14.69 -29.12
CA THR A 492 -29.76 14.80 -27.82
C THR A 492 -28.82 16.01 -27.76
N THR A 493 -28.32 16.32 -26.56
CA THR A 493 -27.29 17.36 -26.37
C THR A 493 -26.02 17.06 -27.18
N VAL A 494 -25.68 15.78 -27.36
CA VAL A 494 -24.53 15.35 -28.16
C VAL A 494 -24.72 15.68 -29.64
N ASP A 495 -25.93 15.50 -30.20
CA ASP A 495 -26.25 15.90 -31.58
C ASP A 495 -26.09 17.41 -31.76
N ASN A 496 -26.56 18.22 -30.80
CA ASN A 496 -26.36 19.68 -30.83
C ASN A 496 -24.87 20.06 -30.83
N PHE A 497 -24.03 19.38 -30.04
CA PHE A 497 -22.58 19.60 -30.06
C PHE A 497 -21.95 19.21 -31.39
N ILE A 498 -22.34 18.06 -31.97
CA ILE A 498 -21.81 17.62 -33.27
C ILE A 498 -22.21 18.60 -34.37
N ARG A 499 -23.45 19.12 -34.37
CA ARG A 499 -23.89 20.15 -35.32
C ARG A 499 -23.06 21.42 -35.21
N ARG A 500 -22.81 21.91 -33.99
CA ARG A 500 -21.91 23.06 -33.76
C ARG A 500 -20.50 22.82 -34.29
N ILE A 501 -19.98 21.58 -34.23
CA ILE A 501 -18.69 21.24 -34.83
C ILE A 501 -18.79 21.29 -36.36
N GLN A 502 -19.82 20.68 -36.95
CA GLN A 502 -20.03 20.65 -38.40
C GLN A 502 -20.25 22.06 -38.99
N GLU A 503 -20.84 22.98 -38.23
CA GLU A 503 -21.00 24.39 -38.59
C GLU A 503 -19.66 25.14 -38.72
N LEU A 504 -18.58 24.67 -38.07
CA LEU A 504 -17.25 25.27 -38.24
C LEU A 504 -16.64 24.96 -39.61
N GLY A 505 -17.09 23.89 -40.29
CA GLY A 505 -16.58 23.47 -41.60
C GLY A 505 -16.58 21.95 -41.80
N ASN A 506 -16.42 21.53 -43.07
CA ASN A 506 -16.44 20.11 -43.45
C ASN A 506 -15.16 19.35 -43.10
N GLU A 507 -14.02 20.03 -43.07
CA GLU A 507 -12.73 19.49 -42.65
C GLU A 507 -12.09 20.49 -41.70
N LEU A 508 -11.83 20.06 -40.47
CA LEU A 508 -11.29 20.93 -39.42
C LEU A 508 -9.93 20.42 -38.97
N GLN A 509 -8.93 21.28 -38.99
CA GLN A 509 -7.69 21.01 -38.27
C GLN A 509 -7.98 20.93 -36.77
N ILE A 510 -7.46 19.90 -36.09
CA ILE A 510 -7.69 19.70 -34.66
C ILE A 510 -6.71 20.56 -33.84
N ILE A 511 -5.42 20.46 -34.17
CA ILE A 511 -4.36 21.18 -33.45
C ILE A 511 -4.34 22.66 -33.87
N GLY A 512 -4.27 23.56 -32.87
CA GLY A 512 -4.35 25.01 -33.07
C GLY A 512 -5.77 25.57 -33.21
N ASN A 513 -6.81 24.73 -33.29
CA ASN A 513 -8.19 25.17 -33.52
C ASN A 513 -8.92 25.51 -32.20
N LEU A 514 -8.85 26.78 -31.80
CA LEU A 514 -9.51 27.29 -30.59
C LEU A 514 -11.04 27.16 -30.62
N PRO A 515 -11.76 27.50 -31.72
CA PRO A 515 -13.20 27.29 -31.79
C PRO A 515 -13.63 25.85 -31.51
N LEU A 516 -12.99 24.87 -32.17
CA LEU A 516 -13.26 23.45 -31.94
C LEU A 516 -12.96 23.07 -30.48
N ASN A 517 -11.83 23.52 -29.94
CA ASN A 517 -11.47 23.27 -28.54
C ASN A 517 -12.53 23.77 -27.55
N ASN A 518 -13.12 24.94 -27.78
CA ASN A 518 -14.14 25.48 -26.88
C ASN A 518 -15.38 24.58 -26.85
N ILE A 519 -15.84 24.12 -28.02
CA ILE A 519 -16.95 23.18 -28.13
C ILE A 519 -16.61 21.87 -27.39
N LEU A 520 -15.42 21.32 -27.61
CA LEU A 520 -14.99 20.09 -26.95
C LEU A 520 -14.88 20.26 -25.44
N THR A 521 -14.40 21.41 -24.96
CA THR A 521 -14.30 21.71 -23.52
C THR A 521 -15.69 21.72 -22.88
N ASP A 522 -16.67 22.39 -23.49
CA ASP A 522 -18.06 22.37 -23.04
C ASP A 522 -18.61 20.93 -22.98
N MET A 523 -18.28 20.13 -23.99
CA MET A 523 -18.75 18.75 -24.15
C MET A 523 -18.26 17.82 -23.00
N THR A 524 -17.13 18.12 -22.37
CA THR A 524 -16.58 17.30 -21.26
C THR A 524 -17.50 17.25 -20.03
N GLY A 525 -18.33 18.27 -19.84
CA GLY A 525 -19.33 18.31 -18.77
C GLY A 525 -20.29 17.14 -18.83
N LEU A 526 -20.64 16.67 -20.03
CA LEU A 526 -21.56 15.56 -20.25
C LEU A 526 -21.01 14.22 -19.76
N ILE A 527 -19.69 14.02 -19.78
CA ILE A 527 -19.07 12.71 -19.50
C ILE A 527 -18.89 12.44 -18.00
N THR A 528 -18.84 13.48 -17.16
CA THR A 528 -18.34 13.38 -15.78
C THR A 528 -19.10 12.35 -14.92
N SER A 529 -20.43 12.30 -15.04
CA SER A 529 -21.28 11.31 -14.34
C SER A 529 -20.99 9.88 -14.80
N GLY A 530 -20.86 9.69 -16.12
CA GLY A 530 -20.56 8.41 -16.75
C GLY A 530 -19.22 7.84 -16.29
N LEU A 531 -18.19 8.69 -16.14
CA LEU A 531 -16.88 8.26 -15.63
C LEU A 531 -16.97 7.79 -14.18
N ARG A 532 -17.60 8.59 -13.30
CA ARG A 532 -17.76 8.24 -11.88
C ARG A 532 -18.45 6.88 -11.74
N LYS A 533 -19.62 6.73 -12.38
CA LYS A 533 -20.40 5.49 -12.33
C LYS A 533 -19.63 4.26 -12.83
N ASN A 534 -18.84 4.39 -13.89
CA ASN A 534 -18.05 3.27 -14.39
C ASN A 534 -16.84 2.98 -13.49
N ASN A 535 -16.22 4.01 -12.91
CA ASN A 535 -15.14 3.80 -11.94
C ASN A 535 -15.66 3.10 -10.68
N ASP A 536 -16.84 3.46 -10.18
CA ASP A 536 -17.45 2.81 -9.01
C ASP A 536 -17.66 1.30 -9.26
N ARG A 537 -18.15 0.92 -10.45
CA ARG A 537 -18.28 -0.49 -10.85
C ARG A 537 -16.94 -1.20 -10.95
N LYS A 538 -15.91 -0.53 -11.48
CA LYS A 538 -14.56 -1.09 -11.56
C LYS A 538 -13.95 -1.28 -10.18
N ILE A 539 -14.21 -0.38 -9.24
CA ILE A 539 -13.78 -0.52 -7.83
C ILE A 539 -14.30 -1.84 -7.25
N GLU A 540 -15.58 -2.16 -7.47
CA GLU A 540 -16.16 -3.45 -7.01
C GLU A 540 -15.44 -4.66 -7.64
N ALA A 541 -15.18 -4.62 -8.95
CA ALA A 541 -14.48 -5.69 -9.65
C ALA A 541 -13.04 -5.85 -9.15
N ILE A 542 -12.33 -4.75 -8.93
CA ILE A 542 -10.98 -4.73 -8.36
C ILE A 542 -11.02 -5.31 -6.95
N ILE A 543 -11.95 -4.88 -6.08
CA ILE A 543 -12.05 -5.37 -4.70
C ILE A 543 -12.21 -6.90 -4.67
N LYS A 544 -13.05 -7.44 -5.55
CA LYS A 544 -13.28 -8.88 -5.68
C LYS A 544 -11.99 -9.62 -6.03
N GLU A 545 -11.29 -9.20 -7.09
CA GLU A 545 -10.04 -9.83 -7.54
C GLU A 545 -8.92 -9.69 -6.49
N ALA A 546 -8.77 -8.48 -5.95
CA ALA A 546 -7.72 -8.08 -5.03
C ALA A 546 -7.81 -8.78 -3.67
N TYR A 547 -9.01 -8.83 -3.08
CA TYR A 547 -9.16 -9.16 -1.65
C TYR A 547 -10.10 -10.33 -1.34
N GLN A 548 -10.79 -10.91 -2.34
CA GLN A 548 -11.79 -11.96 -2.09
C GLN A 548 -11.48 -13.29 -2.78
N CYS A 549 -10.64 -13.28 -3.83
CA CYS A 549 -10.25 -14.49 -4.54
C CYS A 549 -9.10 -15.26 -3.87
#